data_AF-A0AA38CQG8-F1
#
_entry.id   AF-A0AA38CQG8-F1
#
_cell.length_a   1.000
_cell.length_b   1.000
_cell.length_c   1.000
_cell.angle_alpha   90.00
_cell.angle_beta   90.00
_cell.angle_gamma   90.00
#
_symmetry.space_group_name_H-M   'P 1'
#
loop_
_entity.id
_entity.type
_entity.pdbx_description
1 polymer ?
#
loop_
_entity_poly.entity_id
_entity_poly.type
_entity_poly.pdbx_seq_one_letter_code
_entity_poly.pdbx_strand_id
1 'polypeptide(L)' 'MVPRTPQQNGVSERMNRTIMEHARSMRLHAGLPLSFWEKVVSTTVYLINRGPSSALDGGVPEEAWY' A
#
# COMPACT_ATOMS: atom_id res chain seq x y z
N MET A 1 -2.53 -4.05 27.36
CA MET A 1 -2.85 -4.70 26.08
C MET A 1 -4.08 -3.99 25.51
N VAL A 2 -3.91 -3.08 24.56
CA VAL A 2 -5.05 -2.34 23.98
C VAL A 2 -5.77 -3.27 22.99
N PRO A 3 -7.06 -3.59 23.19
CA PRO A 3 -7.80 -4.44 22.26
C PRO A 3 -7.91 -3.71 20.92
N ARG A 4 -7.65 -4.41 19.82
CA ARG A 4 -7.79 -3.90 18.44
C ARG A 4 -9.12 -3.18 18.27
N THR A 5 -9.09 -1.85 18.28
CA THR A 5 -10.30 -1.04 18.06
C THR A 5 -10.80 -1.27 16.63
N PRO A 6 -12.10 -1.60 16.42
CA PRO A 6 -12.69 -1.88 15.11
C PRO A 6 -12.41 -0.78 14.06
N GLN A 7 -12.32 0.47 14.51
CA GLN A 7 -12.04 1.64 13.69
C GLN A 7 -10.64 1.60 13.06
N GLN A 8 -9.64 1.07 13.78
CA GLN A 8 -8.26 0.91 13.27
C GLN A 8 -8.14 -0.26 12.28
N ASN A 9 -8.94 -1.32 12.47
CA ASN A 9 -9.01 -2.42 11.51
C ASN A 9 -9.55 -1.92 10.16
N GLY A 10 -10.59 -1.09 10.16
CA GLY A 10 -11.17 -0.56 8.93
C GLY A 10 -10.19 0.29 8.10
N VAL A 11 -9.29 1.05 8.74
CA VAL A 11 -8.23 1.79 8.03
C VAL A 11 -7.23 0.82 7.41
N SER A 12 -6.79 -0.17 8.19
CA SER A 12 -5.83 -1.19 7.74
C SER A 12 -6.38 -2.04 6.60
N GLU A 13 -7.65 -2.45 6.68
CA GLU A 13 -8.34 -3.22 5.64
C GLU A 13 -8.45 -2.46 4.32
N ARG A 14 -8.76 -1.16 4.37
CA ARG A 14 -8.81 -0.32 3.17
C ARG A 14 -7.44 -0.21 2.50
N MET A 15 -6.39 0.04 3.30
CA MET A 15 -5.02 0.12 2.77
C MET A 15 -4.57 -1.21 2.17
N ASN A 16 -4.85 -2.33 2.84
CA ASN A 16 -4.53 -3.66 2.32
C ASN A 16 -5.22 -3.92 0.97
N ARG A 17 -6.48 -3.52 0.82
CA ARG A 17 -7.19 -3.63 -0.46
C ARG A 17 -6.51 -2.80 -1.55
N THR A 18 -6.18 -1.54 -1.26
CA THR A 18 -5.48 -0.65 -2.21
C THR A 18 -4.13 -1.24 -2.66
N ILE A 19 -3.32 -1.74 -1.72
CA ILE A 19 -2.03 -2.40 -2.04
C ILE A 19 -2.26 -3.58 -2.99
N MET A 20 -3.23 -4.44 -2.71
CA MET A 20 -3.51 -5.62 -3.52
C MET A 20 -4.02 -5.27 -4.92
N GLU A 21 -4.86 -4.25 -5.05
CA GLU A 21 -5.36 -3.75 -6.34
C GLU A 21 -4.23 -3.16 -7.19
N HIS A 22 -3.39 -2.31 -6.60
CA HIS A 22 -2.23 -1.71 -7.26
C HIS A 22 -1.21 -2.78 -7.69
N ALA A 23 -0.90 -3.74 -6.81
CA ALA A 23 0.02 -4.83 -7.12
C ALA A 23 -0.50 -5.70 -8.27
N ARG A 24 -1.80 -6.02 -8.29
CA ARG A 24 -2.41 -6.76 -9.41
C ARG A 24 -2.34 -5.97 -10.71
N SER A 25 -2.71 -4.69 -10.68
CA SER A 25 -2.68 -3.81 -11.86
C SER A 25 -1.25 -3.70 -12.43
N MET A 26 -0.26 -3.43 -11.57
CA MET A 26 1.14 -3.33 -11.95
C MET A 26 1.68 -4.65 -12.56
N ARG A 27 1.37 -5.80 -11.93
CA ARG A 27 1.80 -7.11 -12.44
C ARG A 27 1.21 -7.38 -13.82
N LEU A 28 -0.08 -7.12 -14.00
CA LEU A 28 -0.78 -7.35 -15.26
C LEU A 28 -0.28 -6.41 -16.36
N HIS A 29 -0.10 -5.13 -16.03
CA HIS A 29 0.42 -4.13 -16.97
C HIS A 29 1.85 -4.47 -17.44
N ALA A 30 2.70 -4.94 -16.54
CA ALA A 30 4.06 -5.35 -16.85
C ALA A 30 4.17 -6.77 -17.45
N GLY A 31 3.06 -7.52 -17.59
CA GLY A 31 3.07 -8.88 -18.12
C GLY A 31 3.84 -9.90 -17.26
N LEU A 32 4.00 -9.64 -15.96
CA LEU A 32 4.87 -10.45 -15.10
C LEU A 32 4.18 -11.74 -14.65
N PRO A 33 4.92 -12.88 -14.58
CA PRO A 33 4.41 -14.12 -13.99
C PRO A 33 4.04 -13.96 -12.51
N LEU A 34 3.20 -14.87 -12.00
CA LEU A 34 2.79 -14.84 -10.58
C LEU A 34 3.97 -15.07 -9.61
N SER A 35 5.08 -15.68 -10.07
CA SER A 35 6.30 -15.83 -9.27
C SER A 35 6.90 -14.49 -8.82
N PHE A 36 6.58 -13.39 -9.49
CA PHE A 36 7.02 -12.04 -9.11
C PHE A 36 6.10 -11.37 -8.08
N TRP A 37 5.06 -12.05 -7.60
CA TRP A 37 4.04 -11.47 -6.73
C TRP A 37 4.62 -10.72 -5.52
N GLU A 38 5.54 -11.34 -4.79
CA GLU A 38 6.17 -10.73 -3.61
C GLU A 38 6.92 -9.44 -3.97
N LYS A 39 7.72 -9.46 -5.05
CA LYS A 39 8.45 -8.29 -5.53
C LYS A 39 7.53 -7.17 -6.00
N VAL A 40 6.43 -7.51 -6.67
CA VAL A 40 5.42 -6.54 -7.11
C VAL A 40 4.74 -5.89 -5.89
N VAL A 41 4.32 -6.68 -4.91
CA VAL A 41 3.71 -6.15 -3.66
C VAL A 41 4.69 -5.25 -2.92
N SER A 42 5.96 -5.65 -2.77
CA SER A 42 6.98 -4.81 -2.14
C SER A 42 7.19 -3.49 -2.90
N THR A 43 7.19 -3.55 -4.23
CA THR A 43 7.33 -2.35 -5.07
C THR A 43 6.12 -1.43 -4.93
N THR A 44 4.91 -2.00 -4.92
CA THR A 44 3.67 -1.23 -4.69
C THR A 44 3.69 -0.52 -3.34
N VAL A 45 4.08 -1.20 -2.26
CA VAL A 45 4.18 -0.58 -0.92
C VAL A 45 5.22 0.54 -0.92
N TYR A 46 6.38 0.31 -1.52
CA TYR A 46 7.43 1.31 -1.66
C TYR A 46 6.93 2.58 -2.38
N LEU A 47 6.21 2.42 -3.49
CA LEU A 47 5.64 3.55 -4.23
C LEU A 47 4.55 4.28 -3.46
N ILE A 48 3.68 3.57 -2.74
CA ILE A 48 2.63 4.20 -1.92
C ILE A 48 3.25 5.02 -0.79
N ASN A 49 4.30 4.51 -0.15
CA ASN A 49 4.96 5.20 0.95
C ASN A 49 5.78 6.41 0.51
N ARG A 50 6.22 6.45 -0.75
CA ARG A 50 7.05 7.53 -1.33
C ARG A 50 6.31 8.48 -2.26
N GLY A 51 5.08 8.14 -2.64
CA GLY A 51 4.24 8.98 -3.47
C GLY A 51 3.52 10.04 -2.65
N PRO A 52 3.04 11.12 -3.31
CA PRO A 52 2.16 12.08 -2.67
C PRO A 52 0.88 11.38 -2.19
N SER A 53 0.54 11.59 -0.92
CA SER A 53 -0.65 11.03 -0.31
C SER A 53 -1.69 12.11 -0.09
N SER A 54 -2.91 11.89 -0.57
CA SER A 54 -4.04 12.78 -0.30
C SER A 54 -4.40 12.85 1.19
N ALA A 55 -4.07 11.82 1.97
CA ALA A 55 -4.24 11.84 3.41
C ALA A 55 -3.28 12.79 4.14
N LEU A 56 -2.24 13.27 3.45
CA LEU A 56 -1.22 14.20 3.95
C LEU A 56 -1.18 15.50 3.13
N ASP A 57 -2.28 15.87 2.48
CA ASP A 57 -2.36 17.07 1.62
C ASP A 57 -1.27 17.11 0.52
N GLY A 58 -0.93 15.94 -0.03
CA GLY A 58 0.12 15.78 -1.04
C GLY A 58 1.51 15.51 -0.46
N GLY A 59 1.65 15.48 0.86
CA GLY A 59 2.88 15.07 1.54
C GLY A 59 3.22 13.58 1.32
N VAL A 60 4.49 13.24 1.54
CA VAL A 60 5.01 11.90 1.36
C VAL A 60 4.89 11.12 2.68
N PRO A 61 4.22 9.95 2.71
CA PRO A 61 4.05 9.17 3.93
C PRO A 61 5.36 8.83 4.64
N GLU A 62 6.40 8.42 3.91
CA GLU A 62 7.71 8.12 4.48
C GLU A 62 8.31 9.31 5.25
N GLU A 63 8.13 10.53 4.75
CA GLU A 63 8.64 11.75 5.40
C GLU A 63 7.87 12.10 6.67
N ALA A 64 6.56 11.80 6.73
CA ALA A 64 5.74 12.06 7.90
C ALA A 64 6.04 11.13 9.09
N TRP A 65 6.84 10.08 8.90
CA TRP A 65 7.27 9.17 9.97
C TRP A 65 8.55 9.64 10.69
N TYR A 66 9.28 10.62 10.15
CA TYR A 66 10.51 11.19 10.72
C TYR A 66 10.29 12.62 11.20
#